data_AF-A0A1W9T943-F1
#
_entry.id   AF-A0A1W9T943-F1
#
_cell.length_a   1.000
_cell.length_b   1.000
_cell.length_c   1.000
_cell.angle_alpha   90.00
_cell.angle_beta   90.00
_cell.angle_gamma   90.00
#
_symmetry.space_group_name_H-M   'P 1'
#
loop_
_entity.id
_entity.type
_entity.pdbx_description
1 polymer ?
#
loop_
_entity_poly.entity_id
_entity_poly.type
_entity_poly.pdbx_seq_one_letter_code
_entity_poly.pdbx_strand_id
1 'polypeptide(L)'
;MSKINSYVGEKQMTLFREILLKNDIHSVIKKKEDSKYILDNYEVYVSNGELEDLVGFLQNKLLDEWVVVKSLHRVRQTKYNTDILDENGIDNFILKRKDSAYHLENIEIYVNKNSLEKAAGILDKLNGWISVRVYNERHWADIDEDLLNENNIKGIIVQTSEGFHLNVEANNEEAAIDIINTQKEWVIFKTYSNIENAMVAKRVLARNEINSVIINEKDSSFLIGELELHVAIDKKQIAETILKDF
;
A
#
# COMPACT_ATOMS: atom_id res chain seq x y z
N MET A 1 5.13 21.95 -15.44
CA MET A 1 5.26 21.30 -14.13
C MET A 1 5.09 19.81 -14.36
N SER A 2 5.98 19.01 -13.77
CA SER A 2 5.98 17.56 -13.89
C SER A 2 5.67 16.94 -12.54
N LYS A 3 4.76 15.96 -12.49
CA LYS A 3 4.46 15.22 -11.26
C LYS A 3 5.60 14.27 -10.97
N ILE A 4 6.10 14.27 -9.74
CA ILE A 4 7.26 13.47 -9.34
C ILE A 4 6.94 12.44 -8.26
N ASN A 5 5.85 12.64 -7.51
CA ASN A 5 5.45 11.71 -6.48
C ASN A 5 3.97 11.90 -6.10
N SER A 6 3.35 10.88 -5.49
CA SER A 6 2.01 10.97 -4.93
C SER A 6 1.79 10.02 -3.76
N TYR A 7 1.01 10.42 -2.75
CA TYR A 7 0.74 9.59 -1.57
C TYR A 7 -0.49 10.05 -0.76
N VAL A 8 -0.97 9.23 0.19
CA VAL A 8 -2.07 9.57 1.11
C VAL A 8 -1.66 10.64 2.14
N GLY A 9 -0.46 10.55 2.69
CA GLY A 9 -0.02 11.31 3.86
C GLY A 9 0.52 12.69 3.53
N GLU A 10 -0.15 13.74 4.02
CA GLU A 10 0.30 15.14 3.86
C GLU A 10 1.65 15.38 4.53
N LYS A 11 1.84 14.87 5.75
CA LYS A 11 3.08 15.02 6.53
C LYS A 11 4.29 14.54 5.72
N GLN A 12 4.20 13.34 5.15
CA GLN A 12 5.26 12.73 4.34
C GLN A 12 5.56 13.56 3.08
N MET A 13 4.54 14.12 2.42
CA MET A 13 4.73 14.95 1.24
C MET A 13 5.30 16.32 1.56
N THR A 14 4.89 16.92 2.68
CA THR A 14 5.44 18.18 3.18
C THR A 14 6.92 18.03 3.54
N LEU A 15 7.29 16.98 4.26
CA LEU A 15 8.70 16.69 4.56
C LEU A 15 9.50 16.46 3.28
N PHE A 16 8.97 15.70 2.31
CA PHE A 16 9.66 15.50 1.04
C PHE A 16 9.89 16.83 0.29
N ARG A 17 8.89 17.73 0.26
CA ARG A 17 9.04 19.07 -0.31
C ARG A 17 10.10 19.90 0.42
N GLU A 18 10.17 19.83 1.74
CA GLU A 18 11.19 20.53 2.52
C GLU A 18 12.60 20.00 2.23
N ILE A 19 12.75 18.68 2.05
CA ILE A 19 14.00 18.05 1.65
C ILE A 19 14.44 18.54 0.26
N LEU A 20 13.52 18.62 -0.70
CA LEU A 20 13.79 19.16 -2.03
C LEU A 20 14.22 20.63 -1.95
N LEU A 21 13.52 21.45 -1.17
CA LEU A 21 13.82 22.87 -1.01
C LEU A 21 15.21 23.10 -0.39
N LYS A 22 15.62 22.28 0.59
CA LYS A 22 16.97 22.32 1.17
C LYS A 22 18.08 22.01 0.16
N ASN A 23 17.73 21.40 -0.97
CA ASN A 23 18.62 21.08 -2.07
C ASN A 23 18.38 22.00 -3.29
N ASP A 24 17.81 23.18 -3.06
CA ASP A 24 17.49 24.20 -4.07
C ASP A 24 16.50 23.74 -5.17
N ILE A 25 15.75 22.65 -4.92
CA ILE A 25 14.71 22.14 -5.83
C ILE A 25 13.34 22.63 -5.36
N HIS A 26 12.71 23.51 -6.13
CA HIS A 26 11.43 24.09 -5.79
C HIS A 26 10.30 23.14 -6.21
N SER A 27 9.42 22.85 -5.26
CA SER A 27 8.27 21.98 -5.50
C SER A 27 6.97 22.52 -4.93
N VAL A 28 5.87 22.10 -5.53
CA VAL A 28 4.50 22.45 -5.16
C VAL A 28 3.76 21.18 -4.77
N ILE A 29 3.06 21.21 -3.62
CA ILE A 29 2.14 20.14 -3.21
C ILE A 29 0.74 20.52 -3.64
N LYS A 30 0.03 19.58 -4.25
CA LYS A 30 -1.39 19.71 -4.60
C LYS A 30 -2.18 18.58 -3.95
N LYS A 31 -3.28 18.93 -3.25
CA LYS A 31 -4.31 17.98 -2.82
C LYS A 31 -5.29 17.75 -3.97
N LYS A 32 -5.62 16.51 -4.30
CA LYS A 32 -6.54 16.16 -5.41
C LYS A 32 -7.98 16.49 -5.05
N GLU A 33 -8.59 15.73 -4.14
CA GLU A 33 -9.99 15.87 -3.72
C GLU A 33 -10.22 15.19 -2.35
N ASP A 34 -11.25 15.61 -1.61
CA ASP A 34 -11.68 14.99 -0.35
C ASP A 34 -12.56 13.75 -0.60
N SER A 35 -12.01 12.77 -1.33
CA SER A 35 -12.68 11.50 -1.60
C SER A 35 -12.03 10.38 -0.81
N LYS A 36 -12.83 9.66 -0.01
CA LYS A 36 -12.40 8.46 0.74
C LYS A 36 -11.89 7.32 -0.15
N TYR A 37 -12.07 7.42 -1.47
CA TYR A 37 -11.64 6.41 -2.45
C TYR A 37 -10.31 6.75 -3.12
N ILE A 38 -9.75 7.95 -2.89
CA ILE A 38 -8.45 8.34 -3.45
C ILE A 38 -7.35 7.94 -2.47
N LEU A 39 -6.60 6.91 -2.85
CA LEU A 39 -5.42 6.44 -2.10
C LEU A 39 -4.21 7.37 -2.29
N ASP A 40 -4.18 8.24 -3.31
CA ASP A 40 -3.08 9.20 -3.53
C ASP A 40 -3.62 10.62 -3.54
N ASN A 41 -3.85 11.17 -2.36
CA ASN A 41 -4.52 12.45 -2.23
C ASN A 41 -3.57 13.64 -2.44
N TYR A 42 -2.28 13.47 -2.14
CA TYR A 42 -1.29 14.52 -2.28
C TYR A 42 -0.32 14.19 -3.42
N GLU A 43 0.00 15.20 -4.22
CA GLU A 43 0.94 15.10 -5.33
C GLU A 43 2.00 16.19 -5.21
N VAL A 44 3.25 15.82 -5.52
CA VAL A 44 4.37 16.75 -5.57
C VAL A 44 4.74 17.00 -7.02
N TYR A 45 4.90 18.28 -7.36
CA TYR A 45 5.25 18.77 -8.68
C TYR A 45 6.51 19.62 -8.63
N VAL A 46 7.35 19.51 -9.65
CA VAL A 46 8.52 20.41 -9.87
C VAL A 46 8.39 21.12 -11.22
N SER A 47 9.12 22.22 -11.39
CA SER A 47 9.26 22.85 -12.70
C SER A 47 9.97 21.89 -13.66
N ASN A 48 9.64 21.96 -14.96
CA ASN A 48 10.32 21.12 -15.95
C ASN A 48 11.81 21.46 -16.08
N GLY A 49 12.21 22.68 -15.72
CA GLY A 49 13.61 23.10 -15.71
C GLY A 49 14.43 22.53 -14.56
N GLU A 50 13.80 22.01 -13.50
CA GLU A 50 14.47 21.45 -12.31
C GLU A 50 14.50 19.91 -12.34
N LEU A 51 14.08 19.28 -13.45
CA LEU A 51 13.99 17.83 -13.57
C LEU A 51 15.36 17.14 -13.52
N GLU A 52 16.37 17.71 -14.18
CA GLU A 52 17.72 17.13 -14.18
C GLU A 52 18.33 17.18 -12.77
N ASP A 53 18.17 18.30 -12.08
CA ASP A 53 18.62 18.48 -10.69
C ASP A 53 17.91 17.50 -9.74
N LEU A 54 16.59 17.32 -9.90
CA LEU A 54 15.83 16.34 -9.14
C LEU A 54 16.34 14.92 -9.36
N VAL A 55 16.56 14.51 -10.62
CA VAL A 55 17.06 13.17 -10.94
C VAL A 55 18.44 12.97 -10.31
N GLY A 56 19.33 13.97 -10.45
CA GLY A 56 20.65 13.96 -9.84
C GLY A 56 20.60 13.84 -8.31
N PHE A 57 19.69 14.58 -7.68
CA PHE A 57 19.44 14.52 -6.23
C PHE A 57 18.96 13.12 -5.80
N LEU A 58 17.92 12.60 -6.43
CA LEU A 58 17.33 11.30 -6.07
C LEU A 58 18.31 10.13 -6.26
N GLN A 59 19.20 10.21 -7.25
CA GLN A 59 20.16 9.15 -7.55
C GLN A 59 21.41 9.20 -6.66
N ASN A 60 21.91 10.40 -6.33
CA ASN A 60 23.27 10.53 -5.78
C ASN A 60 23.34 11.22 -4.41
N LYS A 61 22.41 12.11 -4.07
CA LYS A 61 22.49 12.95 -2.85
C LYS A 61 21.47 12.58 -1.79
N LEU A 62 20.29 12.12 -2.20
CA LEU A 62 19.24 11.72 -1.24
C LEU A 62 19.75 10.63 -0.28
N LEU A 63 20.52 9.70 -0.83
CA LEU A 63 21.08 8.57 -0.10
C LEU A 63 22.18 8.95 0.90
N ASP A 64 22.59 10.22 0.97
CA ASP A 64 23.60 10.68 1.94
C ASP A 64 23.02 10.78 3.36
N GLU A 65 21.76 11.19 3.49
CA GLU A 65 21.09 11.40 4.78
C GLU A 65 19.89 10.49 5.00
N TRP A 66 19.28 9.99 3.91
CA TRP A 66 18.04 9.22 3.96
C TRP A 66 18.26 7.82 3.43
N VAL A 67 17.62 6.86 4.07
CA VAL A 67 17.75 5.44 3.74
C VAL A 67 16.38 4.78 3.74
N VAL A 68 16.19 3.83 2.82
CA VAL A 68 14.98 3.04 2.76
C VAL A 68 14.93 2.12 3.97
N VAL A 69 13.89 2.24 4.80
CA VAL A 69 13.63 1.31 5.90
C VAL A 69 12.74 0.16 5.46
N LYS A 70 11.82 0.40 4.53
CA LYS A 70 10.88 -0.63 4.04
C LYS A 70 10.42 -0.31 2.63
N SER A 71 10.22 -1.34 1.83
CA SER A 71 9.62 -1.26 0.49
C SER A 71 8.35 -2.10 0.47
N LEU A 72 7.25 -1.49 0.01
CA LEU A 72 5.90 -2.06 0.06
C LEU A 72 5.22 -1.86 -1.29
N HIS A 73 4.36 -2.77 -1.69
CA HIS A 73 3.65 -2.70 -2.97
C HIS A 73 2.21 -2.16 -2.82
N ARG A 74 1.68 -2.07 -1.60
CA ARG A 74 0.32 -1.57 -1.31
C ARG A 74 0.38 -0.25 -0.57
N VAL A 75 -0.34 0.76 -1.08
CA VAL A 75 -0.46 2.09 -0.47
C VAL A 75 -0.95 2.00 0.97
N ARG A 76 -1.89 1.10 1.26
CA ARG A 76 -2.47 0.92 2.61
C ARG A 76 -1.44 0.42 3.62
N GLN A 77 -0.69 -0.61 3.25
CA GLN A 77 0.41 -1.12 4.08
C GLN A 77 1.45 -0.02 4.32
N THR A 78 1.79 0.76 3.30
CA THR A 78 2.68 1.91 3.48
C THR A 78 2.11 2.89 4.50
N LYS A 79 0.79 3.19 4.45
CA LYS A 79 0.15 4.15 5.36
C LYS A 79 0.24 3.69 6.80
N TYR A 80 -0.06 2.44 7.07
CA TYR A 80 0.04 1.90 8.42
C TYR A 80 1.47 1.91 8.96
N ASN A 81 2.45 1.57 8.12
CA ASN A 81 3.86 1.62 8.54
C ASN A 81 4.32 3.08 8.79
N THR A 82 3.89 4.06 7.98
CA THR A 82 4.22 5.47 8.25
C THR A 82 3.52 6.03 9.48
N ASP A 83 2.29 5.57 9.78
CA ASP A 83 1.57 5.99 10.98
C ASP A 83 2.30 5.52 12.24
N ILE A 84 2.76 4.27 12.24
CA ILE A 84 3.57 3.73 13.34
C ILE A 84 4.86 4.54 13.52
N LEU A 85 5.55 4.91 12.43
CA LEU A 85 6.74 5.75 12.52
C LEU A 85 6.41 7.15 13.07
N ASP A 86 5.31 7.74 12.61
CA ASP A 86 4.84 9.06 13.05
C ASP A 86 4.48 9.09 14.53
N GLU A 87 3.76 8.08 15.02
CA GLU A 87 3.40 7.88 16.42
C GLU A 87 4.63 7.73 17.32
N ASN A 88 5.75 7.25 16.76
CA ASN A 88 7.02 7.08 17.45
C ASN A 88 8.02 8.24 17.23
N GLY A 89 7.55 9.34 16.63
CA GLY A 89 8.34 10.54 16.38
C GLY A 89 9.50 10.32 15.42
N ILE A 90 9.33 9.43 14.44
CA ILE A 90 10.34 9.17 13.40
C ILE A 90 9.93 9.88 12.13
N ASP A 91 10.74 10.87 11.73
CA ASP A 91 10.58 11.54 10.46
C ASP A 91 10.76 10.56 9.31
N ASN A 92 9.75 10.54 8.44
CA ASN A 92 9.70 9.66 7.28
C ASN A 92 9.06 10.38 6.11
N PHE A 93 9.53 10.05 4.91
CA PHE A 93 8.85 10.40 3.67
C PHE A 93 8.82 9.18 2.76
N ILE A 94 8.05 9.27 1.68
CA ILE A 94 7.84 8.15 0.76
C ILE A 94 8.22 8.56 -0.66
N LEU A 95 8.76 7.62 -1.43
CA LEU A 95 8.85 7.72 -2.88
C LEU A 95 8.10 6.55 -3.52
N LYS A 96 7.21 6.88 -4.46
CA LYS A 96 6.63 5.89 -5.36
C LYS A 96 7.55 5.68 -6.55
N ARG A 97 8.17 4.51 -6.62
CA ARG A 97 8.94 4.07 -7.77
C ARG A 97 8.05 3.23 -8.66
N LYS A 98 7.87 3.71 -9.89
CA LYS A 98 7.21 2.94 -10.95
C LYS A 98 8.28 2.31 -11.81
N ASP A 99 8.31 0.99 -11.86
CA ASP A 99 9.04 0.31 -12.91
C ASP A 99 8.19 0.39 -14.19
N SER A 100 8.63 1.21 -15.14
CA SER A 100 7.95 1.45 -16.40
C SER A 100 7.94 0.24 -17.32
N ALA A 101 8.87 -0.71 -17.15
CA ALA A 101 8.91 -1.94 -17.93
C ALA A 101 7.88 -2.97 -17.46
N TYR A 102 7.54 -2.94 -16.16
CA TYR A 102 6.73 -4.01 -15.54
C TYR A 102 5.43 -3.53 -14.90
N HIS A 103 5.18 -2.23 -14.92
CA HIS A 103 4.04 -1.59 -14.24
C HIS A 103 3.89 -2.05 -12.78
N LEU A 104 5.03 -2.34 -12.13
CA LEU A 104 5.12 -2.62 -10.71
C LEU A 104 5.36 -1.27 -10.03
N GLU A 105 4.48 -0.94 -9.08
CA GLU A 105 4.65 0.24 -8.22
C GLU A 105 5.16 -0.25 -6.88
N ASN A 106 6.41 0.09 -6.57
CA ASN A 106 6.97 -0.05 -5.24
C ASN A 106 6.95 1.29 -4.53
N ILE A 107 6.60 1.24 -3.26
CA ILE A 107 6.46 2.40 -2.39
C ILE A 107 7.52 2.25 -1.31
N GLU A 108 8.54 3.08 -1.41
CA GLU A 108 9.68 3.06 -0.50
C GLU A 108 9.47 4.08 0.62
N ILE A 109 9.60 3.63 1.87
CA ILE A 109 9.60 4.48 3.04
C ILE A 109 11.04 4.82 3.38
N TYR A 110 11.36 6.11 3.39
CA TYR A 110 12.65 6.64 3.77
C TYR A 110 12.61 7.21 5.18
N VAL A 111 13.67 6.96 5.94
CA VAL A 111 13.92 7.57 7.26
C VAL A 111 15.32 8.18 7.28
N ASN A 112 15.57 9.09 8.21
CA ASN A 112 16.93 9.58 8.41
C ASN A 112 17.85 8.42 8.84
N LYS A 113 19.07 8.35 8.31
CA LYS A 113 20.05 7.30 8.63
C LYS A 113 20.26 7.10 10.13
N ASN A 114 20.27 8.20 10.91
CA ASN A 114 20.45 8.14 12.36
C ASN A 114 19.26 7.49 13.10
N SER A 115 18.11 7.37 12.44
CA SER A 115 16.90 6.74 12.98
C SER A 115 16.65 5.34 12.41
N LEU A 116 17.50 4.84 11.50
CA LEU A 116 17.26 3.58 10.80
C LEU A 116 17.06 2.39 11.76
N GLU A 117 17.97 2.20 12.71
CA GLU A 117 17.91 1.07 13.64
C GLU A 117 16.64 1.11 14.50
N LYS A 118 16.28 2.30 15.00
CA LYS A 118 15.05 2.53 15.75
C LYS A 118 13.81 2.26 14.90
N ALA A 119 13.78 2.77 13.66
CA ALA A 119 12.67 2.63 12.74
C ALA A 119 12.44 1.16 12.35
N ALA A 120 13.50 0.46 11.95
CA ALA A 120 13.45 -0.97 11.63
C ALA A 120 12.98 -1.77 12.84
N GLY A 121 13.56 -1.53 14.02
CA GLY A 121 13.17 -2.22 15.25
C GLY A 121 11.70 -2.03 15.63
N ILE A 122 11.11 -0.87 15.38
CA ILE A 122 9.68 -0.62 15.63
C ILE A 122 8.80 -1.35 14.61
N LEU A 123 9.15 -1.27 13.32
CA LEU A 123 8.37 -1.88 12.24
C LEU A 123 8.47 -3.42 12.20
N ASP A 124 9.51 -3.98 12.80
CA ASP A 124 9.70 -5.44 12.92
C ASP A 124 9.03 -6.00 14.19
N LYS A 125 9.18 -5.30 15.33
CA LYS A 125 8.60 -5.77 16.61
C LYS A 125 7.11 -5.52 16.71
N LEU A 126 6.62 -4.46 16.07
CA LEU A 126 5.23 -4.02 16.13
C LEU A 126 4.63 -4.11 17.55
N ASN A 127 5.30 -3.49 18.53
CA ASN A 127 4.85 -3.54 19.93
C ASN A 127 3.36 -3.13 20.04
N GLY A 128 2.55 -3.97 20.68
CA GLY A 128 1.09 -3.76 20.79
C GLY A 128 0.29 -4.35 19.63
N TRP A 129 0.95 -4.99 18.67
CA TRP A 129 0.34 -5.80 17.63
C TRP A 129 0.58 -7.28 17.91
N ILE A 130 -0.34 -8.10 17.43
CA ILE A 130 -0.29 -9.54 17.58
C ILE A 130 -0.52 -10.20 16.22
N SER A 131 0.10 -11.36 15.99
CA SER A 131 -0.10 -12.16 14.79
C SER A 131 -1.36 -13.00 14.96
N VAL A 132 -2.42 -12.71 14.20
CA VAL A 132 -3.69 -13.46 14.24
C VAL A 132 -3.71 -14.64 13.28
N ARG A 133 -2.85 -14.62 12.25
CA ARG A 133 -2.73 -15.72 11.27
C ARG A 133 -1.39 -15.67 10.54
N VAL A 134 -0.90 -16.84 10.12
CA VAL A 134 0.32 -16.99 9.33
C VAL A 134 -0.01 -17.69 8.03
N TYR A 135 0.54 -17.20 6.92
CA TYR A 135 0.32 -17.73 5.58
C TYR A 135 1.64 -18.12 4.91
N ASN A 136 1.61 -19.19 4.13
CA ASN A 136 2.76 -19.57 3.30
C ASN A 136 2.88 -18.68 2.05
N GLU A 137 1.76 -18.17 1.56
CA GLU A 137 1.70 -17.32 0.37
C GLU A 137 1.16 -15.94 0.72
N ARG A 138 1.77 -14.90 0.15
CA ARG A 138 1.42 -13.50 0.43
C ARG A 138 -0.03 -13.18 0.07
N HIS A 139 -0.50 -13.78 -1.01
CA HIS A 139 -1.84 -13.63 -1.55
C HIS A 139 -2.94 -13.75 -0.47
N TRP A 140 -2.87 -14.80 0.35
CA TRP A 140 -3.88 -15.05 1.39
C TRP A 140 -3.81 -14.03 2.53
N ALA A 141 -2.62 -13.55 2.86
CA ALA A 141 -2.46 -12.46 3.83
C ALA A 141 -3.08 -11.16 3.30
N ASP A 142 -2.92 -10.88 2.00
CA ASP A 142 -3.47 -9.70 1.33
C ASP A 142 -5.00 -9.72 1.26
N ILE A 143 -5.62 -10.90 1.11
CA ILE A 143 -7.08 -11.10 1.18
C ILE A 143 -7.61 -10.71 2.55
N ASP A 144 -7.06 -11.32 3.60
CA ASP A 144 -7.56 -11.10 4.95
C ASP A 144 -7.24 -9.68 5.43
N GLU A 145 -6.14 -9.05 4.98
CA GLU A 145 -5.87 -7.63 5.24
C GLU A 145 -6.94 -6.71 4.63
N ASP A 146 -7.38 -6.97 3.39
CA ASP A 146 -8.44 -6.18 2.77
C ASP A 146 -9.78 -6.37 3.49
N LEU A 147 -10.09 -7.61 3.88
CA LEU A 147 -11.29 -7.95 4.63
C LEU A 147 -11.32 -7.23 5.99
N LEU A 148 -10.22 -7.28 6.74
CA LEU A 148 -10.09 -6.56 8.01
C LEU A 148 -10.28 -5.05 7.80
N ASN A 149 -9.65 -4.48 6.77
CA ASN A 149 -9.79 -3.06 6.49
C ASN A 149 -11.25 -2.67 6.15
N GLU A 150 -11.98 -3.50 5.39
CA GLU A 150 -13.41 -3.26 5.10
C GLU A 150 -14.26 -3.21 6.38
N ASN A 151 -13.78 -3.84 7.46
CA ASN A 151 -14.37 -3.82 8.79
C ASN A 151 -13.68 -2.82 9.75
N ASN A 152 -12.90 -1.87 9.23
CA ASN A 152 -12.17 -0.85 9.97
C ASN A 152 -11.11 -1.40 10.96
N ILE A 153 -10.60 -2.62 10.74
CA ILE A 153 -9.48 -3.18 11.48
C ILE A 153 -8.21 -3.02 10.63
N LYS A 154 -7.17 -2.42 11.20
CA LYS A 154 -5.87 -2.30 10.53
C LYS A 154 -5.14 -3.64 10.60
N GLY A 155 -4.84 -4.22 9.44
CA GLY A 155 -3.96 -5.38 9.30
C GLY A 155 -2.58 -4.97 8.78
N ILE A 156 -1.50 -5.44 9.40
CA ILE A 156 -0.13 -5.29 8.89
C ILE A 156 0.45 -6.66 8.55
N ILE A 157 0.92 -6.80 7.32
CA ILE A 157 1.56 -8.02 6.86
C ILE A 157 3.06 -7.89 7.08
N VAL A 158 3.63 -8.81 7.86
CA VAL A 158 5.08 -8.92 8.07
C VAL A 158 5.57 -10.22 7.46
N GLN A 159 6.59 -10.13 6.61
CA GLN A 159 7.26 -11.31 6.07
C GLN A 159 8.35 -11.75 7.05
N THR A 160 8.28 -13.01 7.47
CA THR A 160 9.26 -13.68 8.33
C THR A 160 9.80 -14.93 7.63
N SER A 161 10.69 -15.66 8.29
CA SER A 161 11.11 -17.00 7.83
C SER A 161 9.99 -18.04 7.84
N GLU A 162 8.93 -17.82 8.63
CA GLU A 162 7.80 -18.74 8.79
C GLU A 162 6.67 -18.47 7.79
N GLY A 163 6.72 -17.33 7.10
CA GLY A 163 5.75 -16.93 6.09
C GLY A 163 5.32 -15.48 6.26
N PHE A 164 4.07 -15.20 5.92
CA PHE A 164 3.45 -13.88 5.99
C PHE A 164 2.53 -13.83 7.20
N HIS A 165 2.93 -13.09 8.23
CA HIS A 165 2.15 -12.89 9.44
C HIS A 165 1.20 -11.72 9.23
N LEU A 166 -0.10 -11.97 9.37
CA LEU A 166 -1.10 -10.92 9.45
C LEU A 166 -1.23 -10.48 10.90
N ASN A 167 -0.79 -9.25 11.18
CA ASN A 167 -0.79 -8.66 12.50
C ASN A 167 -1.90 -7.62 12.64
N VAL A 168 -2.54 -7.57 13.80
CA VAL A 168 -3.52 -6.54 14.17
C VAL A 168 -3.17 -5.94 15.52
N GLU A 169 -3.66 -4.75 15.82
CA GLU A 169 -3.55 -4.19 17.18
C GLU A 169 -4.20 -5.15 18.19
N ALA A 170 -3.56 -5.37 19.35
CA ALA A 170 -3.95 -6.40 20.32
C ALA A 170 -5.41 -6.30 20.80
N ASN A 171 -5.97 -5.08 20.84
CA ASN A 171 -7.37 -4.84 21.20
C ASN A 171 -8.38 -5.27 20.12
N ASN A 172 -7.92 -5.61 18.92
CA ASN A 172 -8.74 -6.07 17.80
C ASN A 172 -8.60 -7.59 17.55
N GLU A 173 -7.87 -8.34 18.39
CA GLU A 173 -7.59 -9.77 18.21
C GLU A 173 -8.84 -10.61 17.90
N GLU A 174 -9.77 -10.63 18.84
CA GLU A 174 -10.96 -11.49 18.80
C GLU A 174 -11.83 -11.12 17.60
N ALA A 175 -12.08 -9.83 17.40
CA ALA A 175 -12.84 -9.34 16.26
C ALA A 175 -12.19 -9.69 14.91
N ALA A 176 -10.85 -9.58 14.82
CA ALA A 176 -10.13 -9.93 13.60
C ALA A 176 -10.23 -11.43 13.30
N ILE A 177 -10.01 -12.28 14.31
CA ILE A 177 -10.11 -13.74 14.20
C ILE A 177 -11.52 -14.14 13.78
N ASP A 178 -12.55 -13.54 14.38
CA ASP A 178 -13.95 -13.82 14.05
C ASP A 178 -14.27 -13.43 12.61
N ILE A 179 -13.92 -12.22 12.17
CA ILE A 179 -14.14 -11.75 10.79
C ILE A 179 -13.49 -12.71 9.78
N ILE A 180 -12.24 -13.07 10.07
CA ILE A 180 -11.41 -13.93 9.24
C ILE A 180 -11.98 -15.36 9.17
N ASN A 181 -12.46 -15.92 10.28
CA ASN A 181 -12.97 -17.29 10.34
C ASN A 181 -14.43 -17.42 9.88
N THR A 182 -15.20 -16.34 9.93
CA THR A 182 -16.63 -16.34 9.57
C THR A 182 -16.84 -16.28 8.05
N GLN A 183 -15.84 -15.85 7.27
CA GLN A 183 -15.93 -15.76 5.81
C GLN A 183 -15.36 -17.00 5.12
N LYS A 184 -16.09 -17.46 4.10
CA LYS A 184 -15.90 -18.74 3.38
C LYS A 184 -14.73 -18.70 2.39
N GLU A 185 -14.30 -19.88 1.95
CA GLU A 185 -13.26 -20.07 0.92
C GLU A 185 -13.37 -19.04 -0.22
N TRP A 186 -12.28 -18.32 -0.46
CA TRP A 186 -12.19 -17.35 -1.55
C TRP A 186 -11.78 -18.04 -2.84
N VAL A 187 -12.36 -17.59 -3.96
CA VAL A 187 -12.02 -18.10 -5.29
C VAL A 187 -11.75 -16.95 -6.23
N ILE A 188 -10.81 -17.16 -7.15
CA ILE A 188 -10.63 -16.28 -8.31
C ILE A 188 -11.95 -16.25 -9.07
N PHE A 189 -12.57 -15.08 -9.10
CA PHE A 189 -13.81 -14.84 -9.80
C PHE A 189 -13.54 -14.36 -11.22
N LYS A 190 -12.65 -13.38 -11.39
CA LYS A 190 -12.30 -12.82 -12.70
C LYS A 190 -10.93 -12.17 -12.64
N THR A 191 -10.24 -12.14 -13.76
CA THR A 191 -8.94 -11.48 -13.91
C THR A 191 -9.04 -10.24 -14.79
N TYR A 192 -8.15 -9.27 -14.58
CA TYR A 192 -8.15 -7.98 -15.26
C TYR A 192 -6.72 -7.54 -15.60
N SER A 193 -6.52 -7.00 -16.81
CA SER A 193 -5.25 -6.40 -17.20
C SER A 193 -5.05 -4.96 -16.69
N ASN A 194 -6.11 -4.31 -16.19
CA ASN A 194 -6.11 -2.92 -15.73
C ASN A 194 -6.84 -2.76 -14.39
N ILE A 195 -6.21 -2.04 -13.45
CA ILE A 195 -6.72 -1.74 -12.11
C ILE A 195 -8.00 -0.93 -12.11
N GLU A 196 -8.21 -0.05 -13.10
CA GLU A 196 -9.44 0.74 -13.20
C GLU A 196 -10.65 -0.18 -13.43
N ASN A 197 -10.52 -1.15 -14.33
CA ASN A 197 -11.58 -2.12 -14.62
C ASN A 197 -11.84 -3.04 -13.43
N ALA A 198 -10.78 -3.52 -12.78
CA ALA A 198 -10.90 -4.32 -11.56
C ALA A 198 -11.64 -3.53 -10.46
N MET A 199 -11.29 -2.26 -10.26
CA MET A 199 -11.93 -1.38 -9.28
C MET A 199 -13.39 -1.08 -9.61
N VAL A 200 -13.75 -0.92 -10.90
CA VAL A 200 -15.16 -0.78 -11.31
C VAL A 200 -15.95 -2.02 -10.92
N ALA A 201 -15.45 -3.21 -11.24
CA ALA A 201 -16.10 -4.46 -10.89
C ALA A 201 -16.24 -4.63 -9.36
N LYS A 202 -15.17 -4.38 -8.59
CA LYS A 202 -15.21 -4.37 -7.12
C LYS A 202 -16.27 -3.39 -6.58
N ARG A 203 -16.41 -2.19 -7.16
CA ARG A 203 -17.45 -1.22 -6.77
C ARG A 203 -18.86 -1.72 -7.08
N VAL A 204 -19.07 -2.37 -8.24
CA VAL A 204 -20.38 -2.95 -8.60
C VAL A 204 -20.74 -4.07 -7.64
N LEU A 205 -19.81 -4.96 -7.32
CA LEU A 205 -20.03 -6.04 -6.34
C LEU A 205 -20.32 -5.48 -4.95
N ALA A 206 -19.55 -4.49 -4.49
CA ALA A 206 -19.77 -3.85 -3.19
C ALA A 206 -21.16 -3.20 -3.07
N ARG A 207 -21.69 -2.59 -4.14
CA ARG A 207 -23.06 -2.05 -4.16
C ARG A 207 -24.15 -3.10 -3.99
N ASN A 208 -23.83 -4.36 -4.28
CA ASN A 208 -24.73 -5.50 -4.14
C ASN A 208 -24.35 -6.37 -2.92
N GLU A 209 -23.64 -5.79 -1.95
CA GLU A 209 -23.26 -6.47 -0.70
C GLU A 209 -22.41 -7.74 -0.94
N ILE A 210 -21.67 -7.78 -2.06
CA ILE A 210 -20.68 -8.81 -2.34
C ILE A 210 -19.30 -8.24 -2.06
N ASN A 211 -18.70 -8.73 -0.97
CA ASN A 211 -17.29 -8.46 -0.68
C ASN A 211 -16.42 -9.08 -1.77
N SER A 212 -15.44 -8.32 -2.21
CA SER A 212 -14.51 -8.76 -3.24
C SER A 212 -13.13 -8.15 -3.01
N VAL A 213 -12.09 -8.92 -3.30
CA VAL A 213 -10.70 -8.52 -3.07
C VAL A 213 -9.97 -8.47 -4.39
N ILE A 214 -9.19 -7.41 -4.65
CA ILE A 214 -8.35 -7.32 -5.83
C ILE A 214 -6.91 -7.58 -5.40
N ILE A 215 -6.30 -8.59 -5.99
CA ILE A 215 -4.91 -8.96 -5.73
C ILE A 215 -4.10 -8.73 -6.99
N ASN A 216 -2.91 -8.20 -6.81
CA ASN A 216 -1.98 -7.97 -7.90
C ASN A 216 -0.91 -9.06 -7.88
N GLU A 217 -1.21 -10.21 -8.48
CA GLU A 217 -0.23 -11.28 -8.71
C GLU A 217 0.65 -10.99 -9.93
N LYS A 218 1.31 -9.84 -9.94
CA LYS A 218 2.47 -9.70 -10.81
C LYS A 218 3.65 -10.35 -10.13
N ASP A 219 3.86 -11.62 -10.44
CA ASP A 219 5.06 -12.34 -10.02
C ASP A 219 6.29 -11.56 -10.54
N SER A 220 7.07 -11.01 -9.61
CA SER A 220 8.28 -10.26 -9.90
C SER A 220 9.34 -11.12 -10.62
N SER A 221 9.19 -12.44 -10.58
CA SER A 221 10.13 -13.41 -11.16
C SER A 221 9.80 -13.79 -12.60
N PHE A 222 8.52 -13.74 -13.00
CA PHE A 222 8.06 -14.28 -14.29
C PHE A 222 7.33 -13.28 -15.18
N LEU A 223 7.06 -12.05 -14.70
CA LEU A 223 6.60 -10.93 -15.53
C LEU A 223 5.28 -11.19 -16.30
N ILE A 224 4.49 -12.14 -15.85
CA ILE A 224 3.13 -12.45 -16.32
C ILE A 224 2.24 -12.40 -15.08
N GLY A 225 1.16 -11.62 -15.14
CA GLY A 225 0.23 -11.48 -14.03
C GLY A 225 -0.96 -10.61 -14.40
N GLU A 226 -2.16 -11.12 -14.14
CA GLU A 226 -3.40 -10.36 -14.22
C GLU A 226 -3.81 -9.94 -12.81
N LEU A 227 -4.54 -8.83 -12.69
CA LEU A 227 -5.18 -8.45 -11.42
C LEU A 227 -6.34 -9.40 -11.17
N GLU A 228 -6.29 -10.13 -10.08
CA GLU A 228 -7.30 -11.11 -9.73
C GLU A 228 -8.35 -10.48 -8.83
N LEU A 229 -9.61 -10.53 -9.26
CA LEU A 229 -10.76 -10.22 -8.43
C LEU A 229 -11.26 -11.53 -7.81
N HIS A 230 -11.22 -11.59 -6.50
CA HIS A 230 -11.67 -12.71 -5.68
C HIS A 230 -13.01 -12.41 -5.03
N VAL A 231 -13.83 -13.45 -4.86
CA VAL A 231 -15.09 -13.41 -4.11
C VAL A 231 -15.20 -14.69 -3.28
N ALA A 232 -16.04 -14.67 -2.23
CA ALA A 232 -16.37 -15.89 -1.52
C ALA A 232 -17.04 -16.92 -2.47
N ILE A 233 -16.66 -18.19 -2.35
CA ILE A 233 -17.09 -19.28 -3.25
C ILE A 233 -18.61 -19.38 -3.38
N ASP A 234 -19.34 -19.14 -2.29
CA ASP A 234 -20.80 -19.18 -2.23
C ASP A 234 -21.48 -17.95 -2.86
N LYS A 235 -20.71 -16.88 -3.12
CA LYS A 235 -21.16 -15.68 -3.81
C LYS A 235 -20.80 -15.67 -5.29
N LYS A 236 -19.96 -16.61 -5.76
CA LYS A 236 -19.47 -16.64 -7.15
C LYS A 236 -20.60 -16.55 -8.18
N GLN A 237 -21.62 -17.40 -8.06
CA GLN A 237 -22.70 -17.45 -9.06
C GLN A 237 -23.56 -16.18 -9.09
N ILE A 238 -23.74 -15.54 -7.92
CA ILE A 238 -24.46 -14.26 -7.82
C ILE A 238 -23.62 -13.15 -8.43
N ALA A 239 -22.31 -13.11 -8.14
CA ALA A 239 -21.36 -12.17 -8.72
C ALA A 239 -21.30 -12.28 -10.25
N GLU A 240 -21.33 -13.51 -10.80
CA GLU A 240 -21.37 -13.76 -12.25
C GLU A 240 -22.62 -13.16 -12.91
N THR A 241 -23.75 -13.21 -12.21
CA THR A 241 -25.02 -12.66 -12.70
C THR A 241 -24.96 -11.12 -12.72
N ILE A 242 -24.51 -10.51 -11.63
CA ILE A 242 -24.44 -9.04 -11.49
C ILE A 242 -23.50 -8.42 -12.52
N LEU A 243 -22.34 -9.03 -12.77
CA LEU A 243 -21.34 -8.50 -13.68
C LEU A 243 -21.53 -8.92 -15.15
N LYS A 244 -22.57 -9.71 -15.47
CA LYS A 244 -22.98 -9.94 -16.87
C LYS A 244 -23.76 -8.77 -17.45
N ASP A 245 -24.42 -7.99 -16.59
CA ASP A 245 -25.28 -6.87 -16.98
C ASP A 245 -24.54 -5.51 -17.04
N PHE A 246 -23.20 -5.53 -16.89
CA PHE A 246 -22.29 -4.39 -16.91
C PHE A 246 -21.11 -4.64 -17.86
#